data_AF-A0A661AC22-F1
#
_entry.id   AF-A0A661AC22-F1
#
_cell.length_a   1.000
_cell.length_b   1.000
_cell.length_c   1.000
_cell.angle_alpha   90.00
_cell.angle_beta   90.00
_cell.angle_gamma   90.00
#
_symmetry.space_group_name_H-M   'P 1'
#
loop_
_entity.id
_entity.type
_entity.pdbx_description
1 polymer ?
#
loop_
_entity_poly.entity_id
_entity_poly.type
_entity_poly.pdbx_seq_one_letter_code
_entity_poly.pdbx_strand_id
1 'polypeptide(L)'
;MKLSEHFTIKEIFWNPQDGWTWSGDERLRMVQIELAKMIVQKLEMIRARVGLPILITSGCRNIDTMARARRDRWVPQPSYHSDHFYMGKFWPLGSGAVDFVPVKVSGKDLDRVLEDIFIFVRNTIPREEVGQCIIYRKERFIHISNGYEQVFGQDIAKWMRKQKVQFLEYVQGKYRPV
;
A
#
# COMPACT_ATOMS: atom_id res chain seq x y z
N MET A 1 16.32 10.52 -2.61
CA MET A 1 16.99 9.21 -2.49
C MET A 1 16.25 8.19 -3.35
N LYS A 2 16.96 7.40 -4.16
CA LYS A 2 16.38 6.27 -4.90
C LYS A 2 16.18 5.08 -3.96
N LEU A 3 15.08 4.36 -4.12
CA LEU A 3 14.82 3.08 -3.44
C LEU A 3 15.04 1.90 -4.40
N SER A 4 14.85 2.13 -5.70
CA SER A 4 15.21 1.23 -6.79
C SER A 4 15.53 2.05 -8.06
N GLU A 5 15.63 1.38 -9.21
CA GLU A 5 15.77 2.06 -10.51
C GLU A 5 14.57 2.97 -10.81
N HIS A 6 13.35 2.50 -10.51
CA HIS A 6 12.10 3.16 -10.90
C HIS A 6 11.41 3.93 -9.78
N PHE A 7 11.76 3.67 -8.52
CA PHE A 7 11.07 4.26 -7.37
C PHE A 7 12.01 5.04 -6.46
N THR A 8 11.47 6.11 -5.88
CA THR A 8 12.18 7.02 -5.00
C THR A 8 11.46 7.16 -3.67
N ILE A 9 12.19 7.64 -2.67
CA ILE A 9 11.61 7.89 -1.34
C ILE A 9 10.51 8.94 -1.35
N LYS A 10 10.55 9.87 -2.31
CA LYS A 10 9.58 10.95 -2.42
C LYS A 10 8.20 10.42 -2.76
N GLU A 11 8.10 9.40 -3.61
CA GLU A 11 6.82 8.81 -4.00
C GLU A 11 6.11 8.09 -2.84
N ILE A 12 6.87 7.68 -1.81
CA ILE A 12 6.31 6.98 -0.65
C ILE A 12 6.03 7.95 0.50
N PHE A 13 6.94 8.88 0.79
CA PHE A 13 6.84 9.70 2.02
C PHE A 13 6.50 11.15 1.77
N TRP A 14 6.29 11.58 0.53
CA TRP A 14 5.90 12.95 0.26
C TRP A 14 4.57 12.98 -0.45
N ASN A 15 3.66 13.81 0.07
CA ASN A 15 2.45 14.17 -0.66
C ASN A 15 2.17 15.68 -0.51
N PRO A 16 1.44 16.30 -1.46
CA PRO A 16 1.19 17.74 -1.43
C PRO A 16 0.45 18.24 -0.17
N GLN A 17 -0.37 17.39 0.43
CA GLN A 17 -1.19 17.73 1.59
C GLN A 17 -0.41 17.67 2.92
N ASP A 18 0.48 16.68 3.06
CA ASP A 18 1.23 16.40 4.28
C ASP A 18 2.64 16.95 4.28
N GLY A 19 3.20 17.25 3.10
CA GLY A 19 4.64 17.36 2.94
C GLY A 19 5.30 16.00 3.21
N TRP A 20 6.38 15.99 4.00
CA TRP A 20 7.10 14.75 4.35
C TRP A 20 6.44 14.03 5.53
N THR A 21 6.10 12.75 5.33
CA THR A 21 5.42 11.86 6.30
C THR A 21 6.36 10.81 6.89
N TRP A 22 7.61 11.19 7.16
CA TRP A 22 8.61 10.36 7.82
C TRP A 22 9.09 10.95 9.16
N SER A 23 9.74 10.14 9.98
CA SER A 23 10.17 10.51 11.31
C SER A 23 11.31 11.54 11.30
N GLY A 24 11.25 12.46 12.26
CA GLY A 24 12.36 13.37 12.59
C GLY A 24 13.55 12.64 13.22
N ASP A 25 13.30 11.52 13.90
CA ASP A 25 14.34 10.66 14.48
C ASP A 25 15.03 9.81 13.40
N GLU A 26 16.35 9.86 13.36
CA GLU A 26 17.16 9.19 12.34
C GLU A 26 17.03 7.67 12.38
N ARG A 27 17.00 7.05 13.57
CA ARG A 27 16.90 5.60 13.71
C ARG A 27 15.55 5.11 13.21
N LEU A 28 14.48 5.81 13.56
CA LEU A 28 13.14 5.50 13.07
C LEU A 28 13.01 5.73 11.57
N ARG A 29 13.66 6.77 11.03
CA ARG A 29 13.70 7.01 9.58
C ARG A 29 14.40 5.88 8.83
N MET A 30 15.47 5.31 9.38
CA MET A 30 16.12 4.15 8.76
C MET A 30 15.17 2.94 8.69
N VAL A 31 14.38 2.70 9.74
CA VAL A 31 13.35 1.64 9.71
C VAL A 31 12.31 1.92 8.62
N GLN A 32 11.84 3.16 8.50
CA GLN A 32 10.91 3.55 7.43
C GLN A 32 11.49 3.32 6.03
N ILE A 33 12.77 3.61 5.83
CA ILE A 33 13.45 3.36 4.56
C ILE A 33 13.46 1.86 4.24
N GLU A 34 13.74 1.00 5.22
CA GLU A 34 13.73 -0.45 5.00
C GLU A 34 12.33 -0.97 4.68
N LEU A 35 11.30 -0.52 5.39
CA LEU A 35 9.90 -0.85 5.07
C LEU A 35 9.51 -0.41 3.66
N ALA A 36 9.92 0.79 3.25
CA ALA A 36 9.71 1.30 1.91
C ALA A 36 10.43 0.47 0.83
N LYS A 37 11.67 0.04 1.09
CA LYS A 37 12.41 -0.86 0.20
C LYS A 37 11.67 -2.19 0.00
N MET A 38 11.10 -2.75 1.06
CA MET A 38 10.33 -4.00 0.97
C MET A 38 9.07 -3.87 0.11
N ILE A 39 8.37 -2.73 0.17
CA ILE A 39 7.25 -2.44 -0.74
C ILE A 39 7.75 -2.29 -2.17
N VAL A 40 8.81 -1.50 -2.36
CA VAL A 40 9.38 -1.23 -3.69
C VAL A 40 9.85 -2.51 -4.39
N GLN A 41 10.42 -3.47 -3.66
CA GLN A 41 10.78 -4.77 -4.22
C GLN A 41 9.56 -5.48 -4.85
N LYS A 42 8.40 -5.47 -4.19
CA LYS A 42 7.16 -6.03 -4.73
C LYS A 42 6.68 -5.24 -5.94
N LEU A 43 6.75 -3.91 -5.89
CA LEU A 43 6.37 -3.07 -7.02
C LEU A 43 7.27 -3.31 -8.24
N GLU A 44 8.58 -3.53 -8.05
CA GLU A 44 9.49 -3.86 -9.14
C GLU A 44 9.16 -5.22 -9.76
N MET A 45 8.83 -6.24 -8.95
CA MET A 45 8.35 -7.54 -9.45
C MET A 45 7.06 -7.38 -10.27
N ILE A 46 6.10 -6.60 -9.77
CA ILE A 46 4.84 -6.33 -10.47
C ILE A 46 5.12 -5.58 -11.77
N ARG A 47 5.92 -4.51 -11.74
CA ARG A 47 6.31 -3.69 -12.90
C ARG A 47 6.95 -4.55 -13.98
N ALA A 48 7.90 -5.40 -13.60
CA ALA A 48 8.57 -6.34 -14.50
C ALA A 48 7.57 -7.35 -15.09
N ARG A 49 6.62 -7.85 -14.29
CA ARG A 49 5.60 -8.81 -14.73
C ARG A 49 4.63 -8.22 -15.76
N VAL A 50 4.21 -6.98 -15.60
CA VAL A 50 3.27 -6.33 -16.53
C VAL A 50 3.96 -5.61 -17.69
N GLY A 51 5.26 -5.38 -17.61
CA GLY A 51 6.02 -4.66 -18.64
C GLY A 51 5.60 -3.19 -18.80
N LEU A 52 4.95 -2.62 -17.78
CA LEU A 52 4.43 -1.26 -17.77
C LEU A 52 5.03 -0.49 -16.60
N PRO A 53 5.27 0.83 -16.74
CA PRO A 53 5.62 1.65 -15.60
C PRO A 53 4.46 1.69 -14.59
N ILE A 54 4.79 1.82 -13.32
CA ILE A 54 3.83 1.93 -12.22
C ILE A 54 3.98 3.30 -11.57
N LEU A 55 2.86 3.95 -11.29
CA LEU A 55 2.79 5.19 -10.51
C LEU A 55 2.22 4.88 -9.13
N ILE A 56 2.93 5.25 -8.08
CA ILE A 56 2.39 5.28 -6.72
C ILE A 56 1.46 6.49 -6.60
N THR A 57 0.17 6.26 -6.42
CA THR A 57 -0.84 7.31 -6.27
C THR A 57 -1.00 7.70 -4.81
N SER A 58 -0.63 6.81 -3.88
CA SER A 58 -0.61 7.13 -2.47
C SER A 58 0.38 6.28 -1.69
N GLY A 59 1.25 6.92 -0.91
CA GLY A 59 2.18 6.26 0.01
C GLY A 59 1.78 6.46 1.48
N CYS A 60 2.77 6.76 2.31
CA CYS A 60 2.63 7.06 3.73
C CYS A 60 1.86 8.38 3.95
N ARG A 61 0.86 8.35 4.83
CA ARG A 61 -0.01 9.49 5.17
C ARG A 61 0.17 9.90 6.62
N ASN A 62 0.03 11.20 6.90
CA ASN A 62 -0.08 11.68 8.27
C ASN A 62 -1.53 11.56 8.76
N ILE A 63 -1.72 10.93 9.91
CA ILE A 63 -3.04 10.75 10.52
C ILE A 63 -3.73 12.09 10.84
N ASP A 64 -2.97 13.13 11.18
CA ASP A 64 -3.49 14.44 11.56
C ASP A 64 -4.04 15.22 10.37
N THR A 65 -3.44 15.12 9.20
CA THR A 65 -3.94 15.80 7.99
C THR A 65 -5.21 15.14 7.48
N MET A 66 -5.29 13.82 7.53
CA MET A 66 -6.54 13.11 7.24
C MET A 66 -7.62 13.41 8.29
N ALA A 67 -7.23 13.70 9.53
CA ALA A 67 -8.15 14.23 10.54
C ALA A 67 -8.66 15.65 10.23
N ARG A 68 -7.91 16.45 9.47
CA ARG A 68 -8.33 17.78 9.00
C ARG A 68 -9.18 17.73 7.71
N ALA A 69 -8.88 16.81 6.79
CA ALA A 69 -9.70 16.54 5.60
C ALA A 69 -11.16 16.11 5.94
N ARG A 70 -11.41 15.73 7.21
CA ARG A 70 -12.73 15.46 7.80
C ARG A 70 -13.74 16.61 7.68
N ARG A 71 -13.30 17.87 7.53
CA ARG A 71 -14.24 19.00 7.46
C ARG A 71 -14.88 19.19 6.07
N ASP A 72 -14.27 18.67 5.00
CA ASP A 72 -14.56 19.17 3.65
C ASP A 72 -15.06 18.16 2.59
N ARG A 73 -15.33 16.87 2.92
CA ARG A 73 -16.14 15.85 2.16
C ARG A 73 -15.47 14.47 1.93
N TRP A 74 -16.33 13.44 1.79
CA TRP A 74 -16.22 12.18 1.00
C TRP A 74 -15.04 11.21 1.20
N VAL A 75 -14.25 11.35 2.25
CA VAL A 75 -13.19 10.37 2.57
C VAL A 75 -13.71 9.32 3.57
N PRO A 76 -13.52 8.01 3.34
CA PRO A 76 -13.86 6.98 4.32
C PRO A 76 -13.22 7.28 5.68
N GLN A 77 -13.92 6.96 6.77
CA GLN A 77 -13.42 7.13 8.15
C GLN A 77 -11.95 6.70 8.23
N PRO A 78 -10.99 7.59 8.61
CA PRO A 78 -9.62 7.17 8.84
C PRO A 78 -9.67 6.18 10.01
N SER A 79 -9.60 4.90 9.67
CA SER A 79 -9.45 3.89 10.68
C SER A 79 -7.99 3.95 11.12
N TYR A 80 -7.75 3.91 12.42
CA TYR A 80 -6.42 3.56 12.96
C TYR A 80 -5.93 2.18 12.44
N HIS A 81 -6.74 1.51 11.63
CA HIS A 81 -6.57 0.23 10.98
C HIS A 81 -6.16 0.35 9.49
N SER A 82 -5.90 1.55 8.95
CA SER A 82 -5.39 1.68 7.57
C SER A 82 -3.88 1.50 7.51
N ASP A 83 -3.42 0.75 6.51
CA ASP A 83 -2.01 0.43 6.34
C ASP A 83 -1.12 1.60 5.88
N HIS A 84 -1.73 2.71 5.48
CA HIS A 84 -1.01 3.90 5.00
C HIS A 84 -0.52 4.82 6.12
N PHE A 85 -1.09 4.72 7.32
CA PHE A 85 -0.88 5.74 8.33
C PHE A 85 0.43 5.56 9.08
N TYR A 86 1.22 6.62 9.10
CA TYR A 86 2.19 6.86 10.16
C TYR A 86 1.46 7.03 11.50
N MET A 87 1.98 6.44 12.58
CA MET A 87 1.34 6.38 13.91
C MET A 87 -0.02 5.66 13.94
N GLY A 88 -0.32 4.84 12.93
CA GLY A 88 -1.47 3.93 12.94
C GLY A 88 -1.25 2.73 13.87
N LYS A 89 -2.33 2.01 14.22
CA LYS A 89 -2.26 0.81 15.09
C LYS A 89 -1.48 -0.32 14.44
N PHE A 90 -1.55 -0.43 13.11
CA PHE A 90 -0.86 -1.46 12.34
C PHE A 90 0.45 -1.00 11.74
N TRP A 91 0.73 0.30 11.64
CA TRP A 91 2.00 0.80 11.08
C TRP A 91 2.43 2.04 11.87
N PRO A 92 2.86 1.90 13.13
CA PRO A 92 3.20 3.04 13.96
C PRO A 92 4.32 3.90 13.34
N LEU A 93 5.18 3.29 12.51
CA LEU A 93 6.22 3.98 11.75
C LEU A 93 5.83 4.29 10.30
N GLY A 94 4.62 3.99 9.82
CA GLY A 94 4.20 4.28 8.44
C GLY A 94 4.95 3.45 7.36
N SER A 95 4.76 3.79 6.08
CA SER A 95 5.33 3.12 4.89
C SER A 95 4.98 1.66 4.63
N GLY A 96 4.08 1.11 5.45
CA GLY A 96 3.63 -0.26 5.35
C GLY A 96 2.86 -0.60 4.09
N ALA A 97 2.38 0.41 3.34
CA ALA A 97 1.56 0.22 2.17
C ALA A 97 1.64 1.35 1.14
N VAL A 98 1.20 1.02 -0.06
CA VAL A 98 1.04 1.92 -1.19
C VAL A 98 -0.22 1.59 -1.99
N ASP A 99 -0.81 2.63 -2.56
CA ASP A 99 -1.80 2.55 -3.63
C ASP A 99 -1.07 2.89 -4.93
N PHE A 100 -1.30 2.10 -5.98
CA PHE A 100 -0.61 2.29 -7.25
C PHE A 100 -1.47 1.96 -8.47
N VAL A 101 -1.07 2.50 -9.61
CA VAL A 101 -1.68 2.25 -10.92
C VAL A 101 -0.60 1.96 -11.98
N PRO A 102 -0.80 0.99 -12.87
CA PRO A 102 0.00 0.89 -14.08
C PRO A 102 -0.36 2.07 -15.00
N VAL A 103 0.65 2.70 -15.60
CA VAL A 103 0.45 3.82 -16.52
C VAL A 103 0.61 3.38 -17.97
N LYS A 104 0.21 4.23 -18.92
CA LYS A 104 0.21 3.96 -20.37
C LYS A 104 -0.79 2.89 -20.83
N VAL A 105 -1.75 2.53 -19.99
CA VAL A 105 -2.87 1.65 -20.31
C VAL A 105 -4.17 2.28 -19.77
N SER A 106 -5.30 2.06 -20.44
CA SER A 106 -6.59 2.67 -20.05
C SER A 106 -7.79 1.80 -20.44
N GLY A 107 -8.99 2.20 -20.00
CA GLY A 107 -10.24 1.52 -20.37
C GLY A 107 -10.28 0.05 -19.93
N LYS A 108 -10.80 -0.82 -20.81
CA LYS A 108 -10.94 -2.26 -20.54
C LYS A 108 -9.59 -2.98 -20.40
N ASP A 109 -8.54 -2.49 -21.05
CA ASP A 109 -7.21 -3.08 -20.94
C ASP A 109 -6.61 -2.81 -19.57
N LEU A 110 -6.84 -1.63 -18.99
CA LEU A 110 -6.44 -1.34 -17.61
C LEU A 110 -7.17 -2.26 -16.63
N ASP A 111 -8.47 -2.48 -16.80
CA ASP A 111 -9.26 -3.36 -15.93
C ASP A 111 -8.70 -4.80 -15.96
N ARG A 112 -8.24 -5.29 -17.12
CA ARG A 112 -7.57 -6.59 -17.27
C ARG A 112 -6.19 -6.62 -16.62
N VAL A 113 -5.36 -5.59 -16.85
CA VAL A 113 -4.02 -5.51 -16.25
C VAL A 113 -4.12 -5.49 -14.72
N LEU A 114 -5.07 -4.74 -14.15
CA LEU A 114 -5.28 -4.73 -12.69
C LEU A 114 -5.66 -6.12 -12.16
N GLU A 115 -6.51 -6.85 -12.88
CA GLU A 115 -6.85 -8.22 -12.51
C GLU A 115 -5.63 -9.15 -12.57
N ASP A 116 -4.85 -9.07 -13.64
CA ASP A 116 -3.65 -9.88 -13.83
C ASP A 116 -2.61 -9.60 -12.72
N ILE A 117 -2.43 -8.34 -12.34
CA ILE A 117 -1.57 -7.95 -11.21
C ILE A 117 -2.09 -8.59 -9.92
N PHE A 118 -3.38 -8.46 -9.64
CA PHE A 118 -3.97 -8.98 -8.41
C PHE A 118 -3.82 -10.50 -8.30
N ILE A 119 -4.09 -11.23 -9.38
CA ILE A 119 -3.90 -12.68 -9.46
C ILE A 119 -2.42 -13.05 -9.30
N PHE A 120 -1.52 -12.32 -9.95
CA PHE A 120 -0.07 -12.54 -9.83
C PHE A 120 0.40 -12.38 -8.37
N VAL A 121 0.03 -11.29 -7.71
CA VAL A 121 0.40 -11.05 -6.31
C VAL A 121 -0.11 -12.18 -5.42
N ARG A 122 -1.37 -12.59 -5.59
CA ARG A 122 -1.99 -13.67 -4.80
C ARG A 122 -1.32 -15.03 -4.98
N ASN A 123 -0.86 -15.33 -6.19
CA ASN A 123 -0.39 -16.67 -6.54
C ASN A 123 1.14 -16.81 -6.53
N THR A 124 1.89 -15.70 -6.56
CA THR A 124 3.34 -15.72 -6.73
C THR A 124 4.12 -15.11 -5.58
N ILE A 125 3.63 -14.04 -4.95
CA ILE A 125 4.33 -13.45 -3.81
C ILE A 125 4.00 -14.28 -2.56
N PRO A 126 5.01 -14.72 -1.76
CA PRO A 126 4.75 -15.50 -0.56
C PRO A 126 3.76 -14.78 0.37
N ARG A 127 2.83 -15.53 0.95
CA ARG A 127 1.71 -14.94 1.72
C ARG A 127 2.21 -14.19 2.95
N GLU A 128 3.29 -14.65 3.55
CA GLU A 128 3.96 -14.01 4.68
C GLU A 128 4.55 -12.64 4.34
N GLU A 129 4.79 -12.35 3.06
CA GLU A 129 5.34 -11.07 2.59
C GLU A 129 4.24 -10.05 2.24
N VAL A 130 2.97 -10.46 2.16
CA VAL A 130 1.84 -9.60 1.79
C VAL A 130 0.93 -9.40 2.99
N GLY A 131 0.76 -8.17 3.47
CA GLY A 131 -0.18 -7.85 4.54
C GLY A 131 -1.61 -7.87 4.01
N GLN A 132 -1.89 -6.92 3.12
CA GLN A 132 -3.11 -6.81 2.34
C GLN A 132 -2.75 -6.54 0.89
N CYS A 133 -3.50 -7.14 -0.02
CA CYS A 133 -3.60 -6.73 -1.40
C CYS A 133 -5.08 -6.54 -1.71
N ILE A 134 -5.44 -5.34 -2.16
CA ILE A 134 -6.83 -4.97 -2.42
C ILE A 134 -6.94 -4.41 -3.82
N ILE A 135 -7.83 -4.97 -4.63
CA ILE A 135 -8.19 -4.40 -5.93
C ILE A 135 -9.40 -3.47 -5.81
N TYR A 136 -9.23 -2.23 -6.26
CA TYR A 136 -10.29 -1.22 -6.35
C TYR A 136 -10.69 -1.05 -7.81
N ARG A 137 -11.62 -1.87 -8.29
CA ARG A 137 -11.96 -1.90 -9.74
C ARG A 137 -12.59 -0.61 -10.25
N LYS A 138 -13.45 0.02 -9.45
CA LYS A 138 -14.15 1.23 -9.86
C LYS A 138 -13.19 2.43 -9.93
N GLU A 139 -12.33 2.55 -8.93
CA GLU A 139 -11.33 3.61 -8.81
C GLU A 139 -10.05 3.31 -9.60
N ARG A 140 -9.90 2.06 -10.08
CA ARG A 140 -8.83 1.56 -10.96
C ARG A 140 -7.42 1.67 -10.38
N PHE A 141 -7.26 1.18 -9.16
CA PHE A 141 -5.94 1.05 -8.53
C PHE A 141 -5.84 -0.22 -7.67
N ILE A 142 -4.62 -0.56 -7.27
CA ILE A 142 -4.34 -1.64 -6.33
C ILE A 142 -3.65 -1.07 -5.11
N HIS A 143 -4.11 -1.53 -3.95
CA HIS A 143 -3.43 -1.39 -2.68
C HIS A 143 -2.56 -2.61 -2.42
N ILE A 144 -1.34 -2.40 -1.93
CA ILE A 144 -0.50 -3.48 -1.42
C ILE A 144 0.23 -3.03 -0.16
N SER A 145 0.29 -3.91 0.83
CA SER A 145 1.04 -3.71 2.07
C SER A 145 2.04 -4.83 2.37
N ASN A 146 3.06 -4.50 3.15
CA ASN A 146 4.08 -5.45 3.60
C ASN A 146 3.46 -6.49 4.54
N GLY A 147 4.06 -7.67 4.57
CA GLY A 147 3.71 -8.73 5.49
C GLY A 147 3.80 -8.28 6.94
N TYR A 148 2.70 -8.40 7.68
CA TYR A 148 2.66 -8.01 9.10
C TYR A 148 3.59 -8.87 9.96
N GLU A 149 3.93 -10.10 9.54
CA GLU A 149 4.82 -11.00 10.29
C GLU A 149 6.24 -10.44 10.38
N GLN A 150 6.71 -9.82 9.29
CA GLN A 150 8.05 -9.27 9.19
C GLN A 150 8.24 -8.02 10.08
N VAL A 151 7.15 -7.43 10.55
CA VAL A 151 7.17 -6.12 11.23
C VAL A 151 6.59 -6.20 12.65
N PHE A 152 5.59 -7.04 12.88
CA PHE A 152 4.89 -7.18 14.17
C PHE A 152 4.99 -8.57 14.79
N GLY A 153 5.70 -9.50 14.14
CA GLY A 153 5.83 -10.87 14.60
C GLY A 153 4.63 -11.77 14.26
N GLN A 154 4.73 -13.04 14.65
CA GLN A 154 3.88 -14.12 14.15
C GLN A 154 2.41 -14.04 14.60
N ASP A 155 2.11 -13.45 15.75
CA ASP A 155 0.78 -13.47 16.34
C ASP A 155 -0.23 -12.59 15.59
N ILE A 156 0.17 -11.37 15.20
CA ILE A 156 -0.67 -10.46 14.40
C ILE A 156 -0.87 -11.04 13.00
N ALA A 157 0.19 -11.61 12.40
CA ALA A 157 0.10 -12.28 11.11
C ALA A 157 -0.87 -13.48 11.14
N LYS A 158 -0.81 -14.29 12.19
CA LYS A 158 -1.73 -15.42 12.41
C LYS A 158 -3.18 -14.97 12.58
N TRP A 159 -3.42 -13.84 13.27
CA TRP A 159 -4.76 -13.26 13.39
C TRP A 159 -5.30 -12.79 12.04
N MET A 160 -4.53 -12.04 11.25
CA MET A 160 -4.94 -11.55 9.93
C MET A 160 -5.27 -12.70 8.96
N ARG A 161 -4.44 -13.74 8.94
CA ARG A 161 -4.69 -14.96 8.14
C ARG A 161 -6.03 -15.62 8.48
N LYS A 162 -6.39 -15.69 9.77
CA LYS A 162 -7.67 -16.25 10.23
C LYS A 162 -8.88 -15.41 9.79
N GLN A 163 -8.72 -14.09 9.64
CA GLN A 163 -9.81 -13.19 9.25
C GLN A 163 -10.07 -13.17 7.72
N LYS A 164 -9.25 -13.85 6.91
CA LYS A 164 -9.32 -13.81 5.43
C LYS A 164 -9.25 -12.39 4.84
N VAL A 165 -8.57 -11.45 5.52
CA VAL A 165 -8.49 -10.02 5.14
C VAL A 165 -7.27 -9.68 4.29
N GLN A 166 -6.58 -10.70 3.78
CA GLN A 166 -5.31 -10.54 3.07
C GLN A 166 -5.50 -10.20 1.59
N PHE A 167 -6.40 -10.89 0.90
CA PHE A 167 -6.71 -10.63 -0.51
C PHE A 167 -8.17 -10.22 -0.58
N LEU A 168 -8.39 -8.97 -0.99
CA LEU A 168 -9.71 -8.34 -0.93
C LEU A 168 -10.04 -7.69 -2.27
N GLU A 169 -11.33 -7.63 -2.56
CA GLU A 169 -11.90 -6.75 -3.57
C GLU A 169 -12.78 -5.71 -2.88
N TYR A 170 -12.67 -4.45 -3.30
CA TYR A 170 -13.58 -3.41 -2.85
C TYR A 170 -14.74 -3.23 -3.85
N VAL A 171 -15.94 -3.60 -3.43
CA VAL A 171 -17.16 -3.55 -4.23
C VAL A 171 -18.24 -2.77 -3.50
N GLN A 172 -18.70 -1.68 -4.12
CA GLN A 172 -19.86 -0.90 -3.64
C GLN A 172 -19.77 -0.50 -2.15
N GLY A 173 -18.61 -0.01 -1.70
CA GLY A 173 -18.45 0.43 -0.31
C GLY A 173 -18.08 -0.68 0.68
N LYS A 174 -17.86 -1.92 0.22
CA LYS A 174 -17.58 -3.07 1.07
C LYS A 174 -16.37 -3.85 0.59
N TYR A 175 -15.56 -4.31 1.54
CA TYR A 175 -14.46 -5.25 1.31
C TYR A 175 -14.98 -6.68 1.29
N ARG A 176 -14.55 -7.47 0.30
CA ARG A 176 -14.92 -8.88 0.13
C ARG A 176 -13.66 -9.73 0.01
N PRO A 177 -13.51 -10.81 0.80
CA PRO A 177 -12.44 -11.78 0.60
C PRO A 177 -12.52 -12.45 -0.78
N VAL A 178 -11.36 -12.65 -1.40
CA VAL A 178 -11.21 -13.29 -2.74
C VAL A 178 -10.15 -14.39 -2.70
#